data_AF-A0A0L6UG87-F1
#
_entry.id   AF-A0A0L6UG87-F1
#
_cell.length_a   1.000
_cell.length_b   1.000
_cell.length_c   1.000
_cell.angle_alpha   90.00
_cell.angle_beta   90.00
_cell.angle_gamma   90.00
#
_symmetry.space_group_name_H-M   'P 1'
#
loop_
_entity.id
_entity.type
_entity.pdbx_description
1 polymer ?
#
loop_
_entity_poly.entity_id
_entity_poly.type
_entity_poly.pdbx_seq_one_letter_code
_entity_poly.pdbx_strand_id
1 'polypeptide(L)' 'MIFVVAALNGWLLEYFNVTAAYLHGEIDEDIWFKFPDGMLVPEEHCGKSLKLDKGFYGNKQGDRLWWKHFVQIMDSIGFN' A
#
# COMPACT_ATOMS: atom_id res chain seq x y z
N MET A 1 11.43 18.12 -8.05
CA MET A 1 12.86 18.47 -7.93
C MET A 1 13.80 17.45 -8.58
N ILE A 2 13.44 16.16 -8.71
CA ILE A 2 14.34 15.13 -9.27
C ILE A 2 14.56 15.22 -10.79
N PHE A 3 13.54 15.62 -11.56
CA PHE A 3 13.65 15.79 -13.02
C PHE A 3 14.67 16.86 -13.43
N VAL A 4 14.75 17.96 -12.67
CA VAL A 4 15.71 19.06 -12.94
C VAL A 4 17.13 18.59 -12.70
N VAL A 5 17.36 17.82 -11.63
CA VAL A 5 18.68 17.25 -11.32
C VAL A 5 19.13 16.29 -12.42
N ALA A 6 18.24 15.40 -12.87
CA ALA A 6 18.54 14.47 -13.96
C ALA A 6 18.89 15.23 -15.26
N ALA A 7 18.12 16.27 -15.60
CA ALA A 7 18.37 17.09 -16.79
C ALA A 7 19.71 17.84 -16.73
N LEU A 8 20.07 18.40 -15.58
CA LEU A 8 21.36 19.10 -15.40
C LEU A 8 22.56 18.16 -15.50
N ASN A 9 22.40 16.89 -15.15
CA ASN A 9 23.47 15.89 -15.18
C ASN A 9 23.43 15.01 -16.45
N GLY A 10 22.46 15.21 -17.35
CA GLY A 10 22.28 14.37 -18.53
C GLY A 10 21.95 12.91 -18.19
N TRP A 11 21.35 12.64 -17.03
CA TRP A 11 21.00 11.29 -16.60
C TRP A 11 19.73 10.80 -17.28
N LEU A 12 19.74 9.53 -17.68
CA LEU A 12 18.54 8.83 -18.12
C LEU A 12 17.61 8.66 -16.91
N LEU A 13 16.33 8.96 -17.10
CA LEU A 13 15.31 8.81 -16.08
C LEU A 13 14.25 7.81 -16.54
N GLU A 14 14.03 6.79 -15.73
CA GLU A 14 12.92 5.86 -15.87
C GLU A 14 11.93 6.09 -14.72
N TYR A 15 10.65 6.09 -15.04
CA TYR A 15 9.58 6.19 -14.05
C TYR A 15 8.58 5.06 -14.30
N PHE A 16 7.97 4.59 -13.22
CA PHE A 16 6.93 3.58 -13.30
C PHE A 16 5.83 3.88 -12.30
N ASN A 17 4.63 3.39 -12.59
CA ASN A 17 3.48 3.47 -11.71
C ASN A 17 3.05 2.06 -11.34
N VAL A 18 2.95 1.77 -10.04
CA VAL A 18 2.59 0.44 -9.55
C VAL A 18 1.09 0.35 -9.36
N THR A 19 0.45 -0.57 -10.08
CA THR A 19 -0.98 -0.86 -9.93
C THR A 19 -1.25 -1.47 -8.56
N ALA A 20 -2.24 -0.90 -7.84
CA ALA A 20 -2.70 -1.39 -6.55
C ALA A 20 -1.59 -1.51 -5.49
N ALA A 21 -0.67 -0.55 -5.45
CA ALA A 21 0.48 -0.49 -4.54
C ALA A 21 0.17 -0.95 -3.09
N TYR A 22 -0.93 -0.48 -2.50
CA TYR A 22 -1.28 -0.79 -1.11
C TYR A 22 -1.68 -2.25 -0.86
N LEU A 23 -2.13 -2.97 -1.89
CA LEU A 23 -2.49 -4.39 -1.76
C LEU A 23 -1.26 -5.31 -1.66
N HIS A 24 -0.08 -4.81 -1.99
CA HIS A 24 1.16 -5.59 -1.91
C HIS A 24 1.77 -5.58 -0.50
N GLY A 25 1.46 -4.54 0.30
CA GLY A 25 1.92 -4.45 1.69
C GLY A 25 1.16 -5.39 2.63
N GLU A 26 1.89 -6.15 3.44
CA GLU A 26 1.32 -7.00 4.49
C GLU A 26 1.07 -6.20 5.76
N ILE A 27 -0.01 -6.52 6.48
CA ILE A 27 -0.33 -5.85 7.75
C ILE A 27 0.24 -6.67 8.90
N ASP A 28 1.20 -6.09 9.62
CA ASP A 28 1.85 -6.70 10.79
C ASP A 28 0.97 -6.68 12.06
N GLU A 29 -0.17 -5.98 12.01
CA GLU A 29 -1.08 -5.70 13.13
C GLU A 29 -2.51 -6.22 12.85
N ASP A 30 -3.23 -6.66 13.88
CA ASP A 30 -4.62 -7.08 13.74
C ASP A 30 -5.56 -5.86 13.66
N ILE A 31 -5.83 -5.40 12.44
CA ILE A 31 -6.74 -4.28 12.17
C ILE A 31 -8.13 -4.80 11.83
N TRP A 32 -9.14 -4.29 12.54
CA TRP A 32 -10.53 -4.65 12.36
C TRP A 32 -11.41 -3.41 12.11
N PHE A 33 -12.38 -3.53 11.21
CA PHE A 33 -13.35 -2.49 10.89
C PHE A 33 -14.77 -2.96 11.17
N LYS A 34 -15.61 -2.02 11.63
CA LYS A 34 -17.05 -2.21 11.54
C LYS A 34 -17.45 -2.25 10.06
N PHE A 35 -18.45 -3.05 9.73
CA PHE A 35 -19.09 -2.98 8.42
C PHE A 35 -19.50 -1.52 8.11
N PRO A 36 -19.20 -1.02 6.90
CA PRO A 36 -19.63 0.31 6.47
C PRO A 36 -21.15 0.46 6.55
N ASP A 37 -21.61 1.64 6.95
CA ASP A 37 -23.03 1.94 6.97
C ASP A 37 -23.60 1.82 5.54
N GLY A 38 -24.74 1.14 5.39
CA GLY A 38 -25.37 0.88 4.09
C GLY A 38 -24.86 -0.36 3.35
N MET A 39 -23.86 -1.07 3.88
CA MET A 39 -23.48 -2.39 3.35
C MET A 39 -24.51 -3.45 3.78
N LEU A 40 -24.98 -4.26 2.83
CA LEU A 40 -25.82 -5.42 3.15
C LEU A 40 -24.96 -6.49 3.81
N VAL A 41 -25.19 -6.73 5.11
CA VAL A 41 -24.50 -7.75 5.89
C VAL A 41 -25.43 -8.96 6.05
N PRO A 42 -25.01 -10.16 5.62
CA PRO A 42 -25.78 -11.38 5.88
C PRO A 42 -26.04 -11.59 7.38
N GLU A 43 -27.19 -12.16 7.73
CA GLU A 43 -27.59 -12.31 9.14
C GLU A 43 -26.57 -13.10 9.98
N GLU A 44 -25.94 -14.12 9.38
CA GLU A 44 -24.84 -14.91 9.96
C GLU A 44 -23.56 -14.11 10.29
N HIS A 45 -23.43 -12.90 9.74
CA HIS A 45 -22.34 -11.98 9.99
C HIS A 45 -22.76 -10.73 10.79
N CYS A 46 -24.02 -10.65 11.22
CA CYS A 46 -24.50 -9.55 12.05
C CYS A 46 -23.70 -9.47 13.36
N GLY A 47 -23.24 -8.26 13.70
CA GLY A 47 -22.40 -8.02 14.88
C GLY A 47 -20.92 -8.42 14.74
N LYS A 48 -20.49 -8.97 13.60
CA LYS A 48 -19.06 -9.25 13.33
C LYS A 48 -18.34 -8.00 12.81
N SER A 49 -17.01 -8.08 12.80
CA SER A 49 -16.12 -7.07 12.20
C SER A 49 -15.35 -7.68 11.03
N LEU A 50 -14.87 -6.81 10.14
CA LEU A 50 -14.01 -7.16 9.01
C LEU A 50 -12.55 -7.07 9.44
N LYS A 51 -11.77 -8.14 9.23
CA LYS A 51 -10.31 -8.07 9.36
C LYS A 51 -9.73 -7.52 8.08
N LEU A 52 -8.73 -6.63 8.20
CA LEU A 52 -7.96 -6.17 7.07
C LEU A 52 -6.64 -6.96 7.01
N ASP A 53 -6.43 -7.72 5.93
CA ASP A 53 -5.20 -8.51 5.73
C ASP A 53 -4.16 -7.79 4.85
N LYS A 54 -4.58 -6.78 4.06
CA LYS A 54 -3.73 -6.00 3.15
C LYS A 54 -3.99 -4.50 3.28
N GLY A 55 -3.00 -3.67 2.97
CA GLY A 55 -3.16 -2.22 2.96
C GLY A 55 -4.32 -1.77 2.06
N PHE A 56 -5.07 -0.77 2.48
CA PHE A 56 -6.23 -0.26 1.75
C PHE A 56 -6.13 1.25 1.55
N TYR A 57 -6.69 1.76 0.44
CA TYR A 57 -6.72 3.18 0.15
C TYR A 57 -7.49 3.94 1.25
N GLY A 58 -6.91 5.04 1.74
CA GLY A 58 -7.57 5.91 2.73
C GLY A 58 -7.28 5.58 4.19
N ASN A 59 -6.51 4.53 4.49
CA ASN A 59 -5.94 4.36 5.83
C ASN A 59 -4.53 4.98 5.89
N LYS A 60 -4.15 5.57 7.04
CA LYS A 60 -2.81 6.17 7.22
C LYS A 60 -1.67 5.14 7.17
N GLN A 61 -1.99 3.85 7.29
CA GLN A 61 -1.01 2.77 7.32
C GLN A 61 -0.63 2.28 5.91
N GLY A 62 -1.47 2.49 4.90
CA GLY A 62 -1.29 1.94 3.55
C GLY A 62 0.02 2.40 2.92
N ASP A 63 0.33 3.70 3.02
CA ASP A 63 1.60 4.27 2.55
C ASP A 63 2.81 3.62 3.22
N ARG A 64 2.74 3.40 4.54
CA ARG A 64 3.84 2.79 5.30
C ARG A 64 4.06 1.34 4.93
N LEU A 65 2.98 0.57 4.77
CA LEU A 65 3.04 -0.84 4.42
C LEU A 65 3.57 -1.04 3.00
N TRP A 66 3.09 -0.22 2.06
CA TRP A 66 3.63 -0.18 0.71
C TRP A 66 5.11 0.19 0.73
N TRP A 67 5.51 1.23 1.45
CA TRP A 67 6.91 1.64 1.52
C TRP A 67 7.83 0.53 2.04
N LYS A 68 7.46 -0.15 3.13
CA LYS A 68 8.22 -1.30 3.66
C LYS A 68 8.39 -2.40 2.61
N HIS A 69 7.30 -2.78 1.95
CA HIS A 69 7.32 -3.80 0.91
C HIS A 69 8.16 -3.39 -0.30
N PHE A 70 8.02 -2.14 -0.74
CA PHE A 70 8.77 -1.58 -1.86
C PHE A 70 10.27 -1.59 -1.59
N VAL A 71 10.72 -1.11 -0.43
CA VAL A 71 12.14 -1.11 -0.04
C VAL A 71 12.70 -2.54 -0.07
N GLN A 72 11.99 -3.51 0.51
CA GLN A 72 12.42 -4.91 0.48
C GLN A 72 12.60 -5.45 -0.94
N ILE A 73 11.71 -5.09 -1.86
CA ILE A 73 11.86 -5.46 -3.28
C ILE A 73 13.07 -4.77 -3.89
N MET A 74 13.21 -3.46 -3.72
CA MET A 74 14.33 -2.69 -4.28
C MET A 74 15.68 -3.21 -3.80
N ASP A 75 15.81 -3.50 -2.50
CA ASP A 75 17.00 -4.13 -1.91
C ASP A 75 17.27 -5.49 -2.58
N SER A 76 16.23 -6.31 -2.78
CA SER A 76 16.36 -7.64 -3.40
C SER A 76 16.83 -7.61 -4.86
N ILE A 77 16.59 -6.51 -5.58
CA ILE A 77 17.05 -6.30 -6.96
C ILE A 77 18.35 -5.45 -7.03
N GLY A 78 19.01 -5.22 -5.89
CA GLY A 78 20.33 -4.60 -5.81
C GLY A 78 20.35 -3.08 -5.68
N PHE A 79 19.18 -2.47 -5.45
CA PHE A 79 19.06 -1.04 -5.17
C PHE A 79 19.05 -0.85 -3.65
N ASN A 80 20.24 -0.63 -3.06
CA ASN A 80 20.42 -0.36 -1.63
C ASN A 80 20.69 1.12 -1.36
#